data_AF-A0A653MKR3-F1
#
_entry.id   AF-A0A653MKR3-F1
#
_cell.length_a   1.000
_cell.length_b   1.000
_cell.length_c   1.000
_cell.angle_alpha   90.00
_cell.angle_beta   90.00
_cell.angle_gamma   90.00
#
_symmetry.space_group_name_H-M   'P 1'
#
loop_
_entity.id
_entity.type
_entity.pdbx_description
1 polymer ?
#
loop_
_entity_poly.entity_id
_entity_poly.type
_entity_poly.pdbx_seq_one_letter_code
_entity_poly.pdbx_strand_id
1 'polypeptide(L)'
;MSDQQHNAAHEEEEEFNVYDMLPPAGTIIGEATEEEMEAAAALEVRHYAFMRLQDSYIQFDGSSYKELLKDFQELEFDSAKFWRAIARRLQVPYEWPIRIDHANGPIYIGETEDSRDVEESAE
;
A
#
# COMPACT_ATOMS: atom_id res chain seq x y z
N MET A 1 20.37 4.28 55.84
CA MET A 1 20.59 5.09 54.63
C MET A 1 20.50 4.14 53.48
N SER A 2 19.29 4.02 52.95
CA SER A 2 18.88 3.08 51.92
C SER A 2 18.85 3.85 50.62
N ASP A 3 19.65 3.44 49.64
CA ASP A 3 19.41 3.74 48.24
C ASP A 3 19.96 2.56 47.43
N GLN A 4 19.15 1.50 47.41
CA GLN A 4 19.33 0.36 46.53
C GLN A 4 18.78 0.80 45.16
N GLN A 5 19.66 1.34 44.31
CA GLN A 5 19.33 1.67 42.93
C GLN A 5 18.85 0.39 42.23
N HIS A 6 17.56 0.33 41.95
CA HIS A 6 16.95 -0.63 41.05
C HIS A 6 17.48 -0.33 39.65
N ASN A 7 18.48 -1.07 39.19
CA ASN A 7 18.70 -1.26 37.76
C ASN A 7 17.54 -2.12 37.26
N ALA A 8 16.46 -1.46 36.86
CA ALA A 8 15.48 -2.08 35.99
C ALA A 8 16.19 -2.34 34.66
N ALA A 9 16.47 -3.61 34.37
CA ALA A 9 16.79 -4.03 33.03
C ALA A 9 15.60 -3.62 32.15
N HIS A 10 15.81 -2.61 31.30
CA HIS A 10 14.97 -2.47 30.13
C HIS A 10 15.26 -3.72 29.29
N GLU A 11 14.36 -4.69 29.34
CA GLU A 11 14.24 -5.66 28.26
C GLU A 11 14.06 -4.82 27.00
N GLU A 12 15.06 -4.85 26.10
CA GLU A 12 14.89 -4.35 24.75
C GLU A 12 13.81 -5.24 24.13
N GLU A 13 12.55 -4.81 24.22
CA GLU A 13 11.50 -5.35 23.36
C GLU A 13 11.98 -5.09 21.94
N GLU A 14 12.43 -6.14 21.23
CA GLU A 14 12.74 -6.03 19.80
C GLU A 14 11.53 -5.39 19.12
N GLU A 15 11.71 -4.16 18.60
CA GLU A 15 10.66 -3.49 17.85
C GLU A 15 10.35 -4.35 16.62
N PHE A 16 9.18 -4.98 16.64
CA PHE A 16 8.75 -5.87 15.57
C PHE A 16 8.38 -5.04 14.33
N ASN A 17 9.19 -5.15 13.28
CA ASN A 17 8.89 -4.51 12.00
C ASN A 17 8.04 -5.43 11.13
N VAL A 18 6.88 -4.94 10.69
CA VAL A 18 5.95 -5.70 9.83
C VAL A 18 6.56 -6.15 8.49
N TYR A 19 7.63 -5.48 8.05
CA TYR A 19 8.34 -5.81 6.82
C TYR A 19 9.33 -6.98 6.98
N ASP A 20 9.68 -7.37 8.21
CA ASP A 20 10.59 -8.51 8.45
C ASP A 20 9.95 -9.85 8.04
N MET A 21 8.62 -9.88 7.94
CA MET A 21 7.84 -11.03 7.48
C MET A 21 7.30 -10.87 6.06
N LEU A 22 7.70 -9.80 5.34
CA LEU A 22 7.20 -9.55 4.00
C LEU A 22 7.64 -10.69 3.06
N PRO A 23 6.71 -11.40 2.40
CA PRO A 23 7.07 -12.44 1.44
C PRO A 23 7.76 -11.84 0.20
N PRO A 24 8.53 -12.64 -0.57
CA PRO A 24 9.10 -12.18 -1.83
C PRO A 24 8.04 -11.65 -2.81
N ALA A 25 8.44 -10.71 -3.67
CA ALA A 25 7.60 -10.22 -4.76
C ALA A 25 7.13 -11.39 -5.66
N GLY A 26 5.91 -11.28 -6.16
CA GLY A 26 5.23 -12.32 -6.93
C GLY A 26 4.57 -13.42 -6.10
N THR A 27 4.78 -13.45 -4.77
CA THR A 27 4.12 -14.45 -3.91
C THR A 27 2.60 -14.27 -3.95
N ILE A 28 1.86 -15.31 -4.37
CA ILE A 28 0.39 -15.31 -4.34
C ILE A 28 -0.09 -15.51 -2.90
N ILE A 29 -0.89 -14.57 -2.40
CA ILE A 29 -1.39 -14.52 -1.02
C ILE A 29 -2.91 -14.67 -0.93
N GLY A 30 -3.59 -14.75 -2.07
CA GLY A 30 -5.04 -14.97 -2.11
C GLY A 30 -5.60 -14.87 -3.51
N GLU A 31 -6.92 -14.90 -3.58
CA GLU A 31 -7.72 -14.73 -4.79
C GLU A 31 -8.73 -13.60 -4.55
N ALA A 32 -8.90 -12.74 -5.54
CA ALA A 32 -9.85 -11.64 -5.53
C ALA A 32 -11.22 -12.12 -5.97
N THR A 33 -12.28 -11.57 -5.38
CA THR A 33 -13.63 -11.75 -5.93
C THR A 33 -13.82 -10.91 -7.19
N GLU A 34 -14.85 -11.22 -7.98
CA GLU A 34 -15.22 -10.41 -9.14
C GLU A 34 -15.50 -8.95 -8.74
N GLU A 35 -16.19 -8.72 -7.62
CA GLU A 35 -16.44 -7.37 -7.13
C GLU A 35 -15.16 -6.65 -6.70
N GLU A 36 -14.20 -7.37 -6.11
CA GLU A 36 -12.90 -6.79 -5.74
C GLU A 36 -12.07 -6.43 -6.98
N MET A 37 -12.08 -7.27 -8.03
CA MET A 37 -11.42 -6.96 -9.30
C MET A 37 -12.03 -5.74 -9.98
N GLU A 38 -13.36 -5.66 -10.05
CA GLU A 38 -14.05 -4.50 -10.64
C GLU A 38 -13.76 -3.21 -9.85
N ALA A 39 -13.77 -3.28 -8.52
CA ALA A 39 -13.46 -2.14 -7.67
C ALA A 39 -11.99 -1.70 -7.81
N ALA A 40 -11.05 -2.64 -7.88
CA ALA A 40 -9.64 -2.35 -8.12
C ALA A 40 -9.42 -1.67 -9.47
N ALA A 41 -10.06 -2.18 -10.53
CA ALA A 41 -10.01 -1.58 -11.87
C ALA A 41 -10.59 -0.15 -11.87
N ALA A 42 -11.70 0.09 -11.16
CA ALA A 42 -12.29 1.43 -11.05
C ALA A 42 -11.37 2.43 -10.32
N LEU A 43 -10.70 2.00 -9.25
CA LEU A 43 -9.69 2.81 -8.54
C LEU A 43 -8.49 3.10 -9.44
N GLU A 44 -8.01 2.11 -10.19
CA GLU A 44 -6.89 2.24 -11.11
C GLU A 44 -7.20 3.23 -12.25
N VAL A 45 -8.41 3.20 -12.80
CA VAL A 45 -8.87 4.18 -13.80
C VAL A 45 -8.81 5.61 -13.25
N ARG A 46 -9.27 5.84 -12.00
CA ARG A 46 -9.21 7.17 -11.36
C ARG A 46 -7.76 7.61 -11.14
N HIS A 47 -6.91 6.71 -10.64
CA HIS A 47 -5.49 6.99 -10.44
C HIS A 47 -4.81 7.41 -11.76
N TYR A 48 -4.97 6.63 -12.83
CA TYR A 48 -4.35 6.98 -14.13
C TYR A 48 -4.93 8.23 -14.76
N ALA A 49 -6.21 8.56 -14.51
CA ALA A 49 -6.78 9.83 -14.94
C ALA A 49 -6.05 11.01 -14.27
N PHE A 50 -5.73 10.90 -12.97
CA PHE A 50 -4.96 11.92 -12.25
C PHE A 50 -3.50 11.98 -12.65
N MET A 51 -2.84 10.84 -12.91
CA MET A 51 -1.48 10.83 -13.46
C MET A 51 -1.42 11.56 -14.80
N ARG A 52 -2.36 11.29 -15.72
CA ARG A 52 -2.46 12.02 -17.00
C ARG A 52 -2.76 13.51 -16.82
N LEU A 53 -3.52 13.87 -15.79
CA LEU A 53 -3.77 15.27 -15.45
C LEU A 53 -2.50 15.97 -14.98
N GLN A 54 -1.68 15.30 -14.15
CA GLN A 54 -0.37 15.81 -13.72
C GLN A 54 0.57 16.05 -14.90
N ASP A 55 0.54 15.16 -15.89
CA ASP A 55 1.33 15.30 -17.13
C ASP A 55 0.78 16.38 -18.07
N SER A 56 -0.42 16.89 -17.81
CA SER A 56 -1.05 17.93 -18.62
C SER A 56 -0.64 19.33 -18.14
N TYR A 57 -0.21 20.19 -19.05
CA TYR A 57 0.16 21.59 -18.77
C TYR A 57 -1.07 22.49 -18.54
N ILE A 58 -1.92 22.14 -17.58
CA ILE A 58 -3.15 22.87 -17.25
C ILE A 58 -2.85 23.91 -16.17
N GLN A 59 -3.33 25.13 -16.36
CA GLN A 59 -3.32 26.15 -15.32
C GLN A 59 -4.65 26.14 -14.58
N PHE A 60 -4.59 25.93 -13.26
CA PHE A 60 -5.76 25.93 -12.39
C PHE A 60 -5.93 27.31 -11.73
N ASP A 61 -7.18 27.75 -11.58
CA ASP A 61 -7.51 28.83 -10.67
C ASP A 61 -7.71 28.32 -9.23
N GLY A 62 -7.87 29.24 -8.28
CA GLY A 62 -8.00 28.88 -6.86
C GLY A 62 -9.25 28.07 -6.51
N SER A 63 -10.31 28.14 -7.32
CA SER A 63 -11.52 27.32 -7.17
C SER A 63 -11.31 25.90 -7.68
N SER A 64 -10.76 25.76 -8.91
CA SER A 64 -10.46 24.46 -9.52
C SER A 64 -9.48 23.65 -8.67
N TYR A 65 -8.52 24.31 -8.00
CA TYR A 65 -7.59 23.63 -7.10
C TYR A 65 -8.28 22.97 -5.90
N LYS A 66 -9.28 23.62 -5.29
CA LYS A 66 -9.99 23.07 -4.12
C LYS A 66 -10.85 21.87 -4.49
N GLU A 67 -11.50 21.91 -5.65
CA GLU A 67 -12.26 20.78 -6.16
C GLU A 67 -11.34 19.60 -6.45
N LEU A 68 -10.23 19.84 -7.13
CA LEU A 68 -9.26 18.79 -7.43
C LEU A 68 -8.63 18.16 -6.17
N LEU A 69 -8.30 18.98 -5.17
CA LEU A 69 -7.81 18.48 -3.88
C LEU A 69 -8.82 17.55 -3.21
N LYS A 70 -10.12 17.89 -3.30
CA LYS A 70 -11.19 17.06 -2.76
C LYS A 70 -11.27 15.72 -3.50
N ASP A 71 -11.20 15.73 -4.83
CA ASP A 71 -11.24 14.50 -5.64
C ASP A 71 -10.04 13.58 -5.35
N PHE A 72 -8.86 14.15 -5.10
CA PHE A 72 -7.68 13.40 -4.67
C PHE A 72 -7.88 12.79 -3.28
N GLN A 73 -8.37 13.55 -2.31
CA GLN A 73 -8.65 13.04 -0.96
C GLN A 73 -9.69 11.91 -0.99
N GLU A 74 -10.72 12.03 -1.82
CA GLU A 74 -11.72 10.98 -2.00
C GLU A 74 -11.09 9.71 -2.58
N LEU A 75 -10.22 9.82 -3.59
CA LEU A 75 -9.51 8.66 -4.13
C LEU A 75 -8.62 7.99 -3.08
N GLU A 76 -7.83 8.76 -2.33
CA GLU A 76 -6.97 8.22 -1.27
C GLU A 76 -7.78 7.50 -0.19
N PHE A 77 -8.93 8.08 0.20
CA PHE A 77 -9.82 7.47 1.17
C PHE A 77 -10.44 6.17 0.66
N ASP A 78 -10.95 6.17 -0.57
CA ASP A 78 -11.56 4.99 -1.19
C ASP A 78 -10.53 3.88 -1.39
N SER A 79 -9.34 4.22 -1.87
CA SER A 79 -8.21 3.32 -2.05
C SER A 79 -7.79 2.68 -0.73
N ALA A 80 -7.54 3.49 0.31
CA ALA A 80 -7.16 2.97 1.62
C ALA A 80 -8.25 2.07 2.23
N LYS A 81 -9.52 2.44 2.07
CA LYS A 81 -10.66 1.64 2.56
C LYS A 81 -10.72 0.29 1.85
N PHE A 82 -10.54 0.27 0.53
CA PHE A 82 -10.55 -0.94 -0.29
C PHE A 82 -9.41 -1.88 0.11
N TRP A 83 -8.17 -1.39 0.09
CA TRP A 83 -7.00 -2.22 0.37
C TRP A 83 -6.94 -2.71 1.82
N ARG A 84 -7.36 -1.89 2.80
CA ARG A 84 -7.50 -2.37 4.20
C ARG A 84 -8.52 -3.49 4.35
N ALA A 85 -9.60 -3.48 3.57
CA ALA A 85 -10.59 -4.54 3.62
C ALA A 85 -10.02 -5.85 3.10
N ILE A 86 -9.26 -5.81 2.00
CA ILE A 86 -8.53 -6.97 1.44
C ILE A 86 -7.48 -7.48 2.43
N ALA A 87 -6.61 -6.61 2.93
CA ALA A 87 -5.56 -6.99 3.88
C ALA A 87 -6.15 -7.68 5.12
N ARG A 88 -7.23 -7.13 5.69
CA ARG A 88 -7.96 -7.72 6.81
C ARG A 88 -8.58 -9.08 6.45
N ARG A 89 -9.15 -9.23 5.26
CA ARG A 89 -9.75 -10.50 4.79
C ARG A 89 -8.69 -11.60 4.65
N LEU A 90 -7.51 -11.24 4.12
CA LEU A 90 -6.37 -12.14 3.95
C LEU A 90 -5.54 -12.34 5.22
N GLN A 91 -5.82 -11.59 6.29
CA GLN A 91 -5.06 -11.59 7.55
C GLN A 91 -3.58 -11.23 7.36
N VAL A 92 -3.30 -10.28 6.47
CA VAL A 92 -1.95 -9.76 6.21
C VAL A 92 -1.86 -8.29 6.64
N PRO A 93 -0.65 -7.77 6.94
CA PRO A 93 -0.43 -6.35 7.16
C PRO A 93 -0.88 -5.51 5.96
N TYR A 94 -1.53 -4.38 6.22
CA TYR A 94 -1.99 -3.44 5.19
C TYR A 94 -0.81 -2.70 4.53
N GLU A 95 0.28 -2.57 5.27
CA GLU A 95 1.53 -1.92 4.88
C GLU A 95 2.26 -2.69 3.77
N TRP A 96 1.94 -3.97 3.56
CA TRP A 96 2.53 -4.75 2.48
C TRP A 96 2.04 -4.28 1.10
N PRO A 97 2.89 -4.35 0.06
CA PRO A 97 2.55 -3.92 -1.29
C PRO A 97 1.62 -4.92 -2.00
N ILE A 98 0.37 -5.01 -1.57
CA ILE A 98 -0.62 -5.94 -2.15
C ILE A 98 -1.02 -5.49 -3.56
N ARG A 99 -1.05 -6.43 -4.51
CA ARG A 99 -1.51 -6.22 -5.90
C ARG A 99 -2.55 -7.28 -6.29
N ILE A 100 -3.39 -6.94 -7.26
CA ILE A 100 -4.37 -7.86 -7.85
C ILE A 100 -4.07 -7.97 -9.34
N ASP A 101 -4.00 -9.20 -9.84
CA ASP A 101 -4.06 -9.46 -11.28
C ASP A 101 -5.52 -9.30 -11.73
N HIS A 102 -5.83 -8.16 -12.34
CA HIS A 102 -7.19 -7.84 -12.80
C HIS A 102 -7.72 -8.77 -13.90
N ALA A 103 -6.84 -9.51 -14.60
CA ALA A 103 -7.25 -10.41 -15.67
C ALA A 103 -7.57 -11.81 -15.16
N ASN A 104 -6.83 -12.27 -14.14
CA ASN A 104 -6.91 -13.66 -13.70
C ASN A 104 -7.44 -13.83 -12.27
N GLY A 105 -7.41 -12.78 -11.44
CA GLY A 105 -7.90 -12.81 -10.05
C GLY A 105 -6.88 -13.04 -8.92
N PRO A 106 -5.66 -13.57 -9.13
CA PRO A 106 -4.69 -13.70 -8.04
C PRO A 106 -4.37 -12.37 -7.35
N ILE A 107 -4.26 -12.44 -6.02
CA ILE A 107 -3.71 -11.37 -5.18
C ILE A 107 -2.27 -11.76 -4.82
N TYR A 108 -1.33 -10.87 -5.08
CA TYR A 108 0.10 -11.16 -4.92
C TYR A 108 0.86 -9.99 -4.27
N ILE A 109 2.04 -10.30 -3.73
CA ILE A 109 2.98 -9.28 -3.23
C ILE A 109 3.65 -8.59 -4.41
N GLY A 110 3.43 -7.30 -4.55
CA GLY A 110 4.08 -6.45 -5.54
C GLY A 110 5.52 -6.12 -5.18
N GLU A 111 6.22 -5.54 -6.14
CA GLU A 111 7.59 -5.08 -5.95
C GLU A 111 7.68 -3.94 -4.92
N THR A 112 8.68 -4.03 -4.05
CA THR A 112 9.20 -2.92 -3.24
C THR A 112 10.42 -2.30 -3.92
N GLU A 113 10.85 -1.10 -3.50
CA GLU A 113 12.11 -0.53 -4.01
C GLU A 113 13.29 -1.49 -3.77
N ASP A 114 13.36 -2.13 -2.60
CA ASP A 114 14.38 -3.13 -2.27
C ASP A 114 14.36 -4.38 -3.17
N SER A 115 13.20 -4.74 -3.74
CA SER A 115 13.09 -5.92 -4.61
C SER A 115 13.72 -5.72 -5.99
N ARG A 116 13.84 -4.46 -6.45
CA ARG A 116 14.40 -4.15 -7.78
C ARG A 116 15.93 -4.26 -7.79
N ASP A 117 16.58 -3.94 -6.69
CA ASP A 117 18.04 -4.02 -6.55
C ASP A 117 18.56 -5.47 -6.59
N VAL A 118 17.73 -6.45 -6.19
CA VAL A 118 18.08 -7.87 -6.23
C VAL A 118 18.07 -8.42 -7.67
N GLU A 119 17.17 -7.93 -8.53
CA GLU A 119 17.12 -8.33 -9.94
C GLU A 119 18.27 -7.73 -10.76
N GLU A 120 18.62 -6.46 -10.52
CA GLU A 120 19.74 -5.80 -11.22
C GLU A 120 21.12 -6.41 -10.86
N SER A 121 21.21 -7.07 -9.71
CA SER A 121 22.41 -7.78 -9.25
C SER A 121 22.57 -9.19 -9.84
N ALA A 122 21.54 -9.69 -10.53
CA ALA A 122 21.49 -11.06 -11.07
C ALA A 122 21.75 -11.14 -12.59
N GLU A 123 21.98 -10.00 -13.25
CA GLU A 123 22.42 -9.89 -14.66
C GLU A 123 23.95 -9.73 -14.79
#